data_AF-D8TRG9-F1
#
_entry.id   AF-D8TRG9-F1
#
_cell.length_a   1.000
_cell.length_b   1.000
_cell.length_c   1.000
_cell.angle_alpha   90.00
_cell.angle_beta   90.00
_cell.angle_gamma   90.00
#
_symmetry.space_group_name_H-M   'P 1'
#
loop_
_entity.id
_entity.type
_entity.pdbx_description
1 polymer ?
#
loop_
_entity_poly.entity_id
_entity_poly.type
_entity_poly.pdbx_seq_one_letter_code
_entity_poly.pdbx_strand_id
1 'polypeptide(L)'
;MVDFRPNSVLVIELPRAKLQCMDLGVWLNDEVINMYMLLLQARDTRLRRAAAAGGNAAGGSASSPYTPPRCHFFNSFFYNKLFQGAYNYANVRRWTTPKQLSNKLQLDRIIMPIHKGVHWTCAEVDLRARVVRYYDSLKGEDHALVRHLLSWVSDESADKLKQRWDTSKWQVEFPKNIPEQHNGCDCGVFSIMFADRRGAGLPFDFSQRDMPLLRIKVLQRIVQMRVD
;
A
#
# COMPACT_ATOMS: atom_id res chain seq x y z
N MET A 1 7.08 7.26 -22.56
CA MET A 1 6.20 6.18 -22.10
C MET A 1 7.02 5.33 -21.15
N VAL A 2 6.43 4.83 -20.07
CA VAL A 2 7.10 3.96 -19.11
C VAL A 2 6.36 2.63 -19.10
N ASP A 3 7.07 1.53 -19.32
CA ASP A 3 6.47 0.19 -19.44
C ASP A 3 6.90 -0.68 -18.26
N PHE A 4 5.95 -1.01 -17.40
CA PHE A 4 6.19 -1.96 -16.32
C PHE A 4 5.85 -3.38 -16.71
N ARG A 5 6.79 -4.29 -16.45
CA ARG A 5 6.60 -5.72 -16.65
C ARG A 5 6.75 -6.46 -15.32
N PRO A 6 5.68 -6.58 -14.51
CA PRO A 6 5.74 -7.33 -13.25
C PRO A 6 5.99 -8.84 -13.47
N ASN A 7 5.70 -9.34 -14.68
CA ASN A 7 6.01 -10.69 -15.14
C ASN A 7 6.08 -10.72 -16.68
N SER A 8 6.35 -11.89 -17.26
CA SER A 8 6.51 -12.08 -18.71
C SER A 8 5.24 -11.85 -19.53
N VAL A 9 4.06 -11.75 -18.90
CA VAL A 9 2.76 -11.75 -19.58
C VAL A 9 2.04 -10.41 -19.49
N LEU A 10 2.27 -9.64 -18.43
CA LEU A 10 1.61 -8.36 -18.20
C LEU A 10 2.54 -7.19 -18.50
N VAL A 11 2.09 -6.27 -19.34
CA VAL A 11 2.71 -4.95 -19.57
C VAL A 11 1.73 -3.90 -19.08
N ILE A 12 2.21 -2.99 -18.22
CA ILE A 12 1.43 -1.86 -17.72
C ILE A 12 2.12 -0.60 -18.22
N GLU A 13 1.43 0.11 -19.11
CA GLU A 13 1.94 1.31 -19.75
C GLU A 13 1.52 2.56 -18.97
N LEU A 14 2.47 3.46 -18.74
CA LEU A 14 2.24 4.76 -18.15
C LEU A 14 2.67 5.87 -19.14
N PRO A 15 1.71 6.50 -19.83
CA PRO A 15 2.00 7.59 -20.75
C PRO A 15 2.62 8.80 -20.06
N ARG A 16 3.45 9.56 -20.78
CA ARG A 16 4.07 10.79 -20.25
C ARG A 16 3.04 11.79 -19.73
N ALA A 17 1.89 11.90 -20.40
CA ALA A 17 0.79 12.77 -19.98
C ALA A 17 0.29 12.44 -18.56
N LYS A 18 0.27 11.16 -18.17
CA LYS A 18 -0.14 10.74 -16.82
C LYS A 18 0.90 11.11 -15.75
N LEU A 19 2.16 11.30 -16.12
CA LEU A 19 3.22 11.72 -15.22
C LEU A 19 3.23 13.23 -14.93
N GLN A 20 2.46 14.04 -15.68
CA GLN A 20 2.36 15.49 -15.44
C GLN A 20 1.78 15.80 -14.05
N CYS A 21 1.04 14.87 -13.45
CA CYS A 21 0.56 15.05 -12.08
C CYS A 21 1.69 15.10 -11.02
N MET A 22 2.93 14.77 -11.40
CA MET A 22 4.09 14.87 -10.52
C MET A 22 4.59 16.32 -10.38
N ASP A 23 4.12 17.25 -11.22
CA ASP A 23 4.44 18.67 -11.08
C ASP A 23 3.97 19.22 -9.72
N LEU A 24 4.64 20.27 -9.23
CA LEU A 24 4.29 20.89 -7.95
C LEU A 24 2.87 21.47 -8.01
N GLY A 25 2.12 21.32 -6.93
CA GLY A 25 0.75 21.84 -6.85
C GLY A 25 -0.32 20.96 -7.50
N VAL A 26 0.06 19.91 -8.23
CA VAL A 26 -0.88 19.05 -8.97
C VAL A 26 -1.25 17.81 -8.16
N TRP A 27 -2.53 17.42 -8.21
CA TRP A 27 -3.03 16.21 -7.57
C TRP A 27 -2.56 14.97 -8.33
N LEU A 28 -2.06 13.96 -7.60
CA LEU A 28 -1.73 12.68 -8.21
C LEU A 28 -2.99 11.97 -8.73
N ASN A 29 -2.86 11.37 -9.90
CA ASN A 29 -3.88 10.47 -10.45
C ASN A 29 -3.71 9.03 -9.93
N ASP A 30 -4.71 8.22 -10.20
CA ASP A 30 -4.76 6.81 -9.85
C ASP A 30 -3.69 6.00 -10.60
N GLU A 31 -3.34 6.34 -11.84
CA GLU A 31 -2.31 5.59 -12.58
C GLU A 31 -0.93 5.68 -11.92
N VAL A 32 -0.52 6.87 -11.45
CA VAL A 32 0.75 7.06 -10.74
C VAL A 32 0.76 6.33 -9.40
N ILE A 33 -0.32 6.46 -8.62
CA ILE A 33 -0.42 5.79 -7.31
C ILE A 33 -0.40 4.27 -7.49
N ASN A 34 -1.19 3.75 -8.43
CA ASN A 34 -1.27 2.31 -8.70
C ASN A 34 0.05 1.76 -9.25
N MET A 35 0.72 2.50 -10.13
CA MET A 35 2.06 2.15 -10.59
C MET A 35 3.04 2.05 -9.41
N TYR A 36 3.00 3.00 -8.48
CA TYR A 36 3.89 2.96 -7.33
C TYR A 36 3.57 1.80 -6.38
N MET A 37 2.30 1.46 -6.13
CA MET A 37 1.92 0.27 -5.36
C MET A 37 2.47 -1.02 -5.98
N LEU A 38 2.48 -1.11 -7.32
CA LEU A 38 3.06 -2.25 -8.04
C LEU A 38 4.59 -2.33 -7.85
N LEU A 39 5.28 -1.20 -7.84
CA LEU A 39 6.72 -1.17 -7.55
C LEU A 39 7.02 -1.60 -6.12
N LEU A 40 6.21 -1.20 -5.14
CA LEU A 40 6.32 -1.67 -3.75
C LEU A 40 6.09 -3.18 -3.64
N GLN A 41 5.11 -3.72 -4.37
CA GLN A 41 4.87 -5.16 -4.45
C GLN A 41 6.04 -5.92 -5.09
N ALA A 42 6.67 -5.34 -6.11
CA ALA A 42 7.85 -5.90 -6.76
C ALA A 42 9.07 -5.89 -5.83
N ARG A 43 9.26 -4.82 -5.06
CA ARG A 43 10.27 -4.76 -3.99
C ARG A 43 10.07 -5.88 -2.97
N ASP A 44 8.86 -6.05 -2.42
CA ASP A 44 8.58 -7.13 -1.46
C ASP A 44 8.89 -8.50 -2.08
N THR A 45 8.39 -8.76 -3.29
CA THR A 45 8.63 -10.03 -4.02
C THR A 45 10.13 -10.33 -4.17
N ARG A 46 10.93 -9.31 -4.54
CA ARG A 46 12.39 -9.43 -4.66
C ARG A 46 13.04 -9.79 -3.32
N LEU A 47 12.61 -9.13 -2.24
CA LEU A 47 13.09 -9.43 -0.88
C LEU A 47 12.76 -10.86 -0.45
N ARG A 48 11.55 -11.36 -0.75
CA ARG A 48 11.16 -12.74 -0.44
C ARG A 48 11.96 -13.77 -1.23
N ARG A 49 12.24 -13.50 -2.50
CA ARG A 49 13.10 -14.36 -3.33
C ARG A 49 14.53 -14.39 -2.81
N ALA A 50 15.09 -13.24 -2.46
CA ALA A 50 16.45 -13.15 -1.91
C ALA A 50 16.58 -13.92 -0.58
N ALA A 51 15.61 -13.75 0.32
CA ALA A 51 15.58 -14.48 1.60
C ALA A 51 15.46 -16.01 1.39
N ALA A 52 14.62 -16.46 0.45
CA ALA A 52 14.46 -17.87 0.13
C ALA A 52 15.73 -18.50 -0.50
N ALA A 53 16.55 -17.69 -1.19
CA ALA A 53 17.82 -18.10 -1.77
C ALA A 53 19.01 -18.08 -0.77
N GLY A 54 18.74 -17.87 0.53
CA GLY A 54 19.77 -17.82 1.57
C GLY A 54 20.55 -16.50 1.63
N GLY A 55 20.11 -15.46 0.91
CA GLY A 55 20.69 -14.12 1.01
C GLY A 55 20.16 -13.36 2.23
N ASN A 56 21.00 -12.50 2.83
CA ASN A 56 20.53 -11.57 3.85
C ASN A 56 19.42 -10.67 3.28
N ALA A 57 18.24 -10.68 3.90
CA ALA A 57 17.13 -9.81 3.55
C ALA A 57 17.49 -8.35 3.88
N ALA A 58 18.14 -7.67 2.94
CA ALA A 58 18.44 -6.23 2.95
C ALA A 58 19.12 -5.66 4.22
N GLY A 59 20.44 -5.44 4.12
CA GLY A 59 21.12 -4.30 4.76
C GLY A 59 21.30 -4.31 6.28
N GLY A 60 20.88 -5.35 6.99
CA GLY A 60 21.19 -5.51 8.42
C GLY A 60 22.67 -5.80 8.66
N SER A 61 23.27 -5.08 9.62
CA SER A 61 24.54 -5.48 10.24
C SER A 61 24.42 -6.90 10.80
N ALA A 62 25.52 -7.66 10.80
CA ALA A 62 25.60 -9.00 11.40
C ALA A 62 25.11 -9.07 12.87
N SER A 63 25.00 -7.92 13.55
CA SER A 63 24.51 -7.78 14.92
C SER A 63 22.98 -7.66 15.08
N SER A 64 22.21 -7.43 14.00
CA SER A 64 20.73 -7.50 14.03
C SER A 64 20.18 -7.59 12.59
N PRO A 65 19.69 -8.75 12.14
CA PRO A 65 19.14 -8.87 10.79
C PRO A 65 17.79 -8.15 10.73
N TYR A 66 17.81 -6.89 10.28
CA TYR A 66 16.61 -6.17 9.90
C TYR A 66 15.85 -6.99 8.85
N THR A 67 14.61 -7.37 9.15
CA THR A 67 13.77 -8.12 8.21
C THR A 67 12.51 -7.32 7.91
N PRO A 68 12.35 -6.79 6.69
CA PRO A 68 11.14 -6.09 6.28
C PRO A 68 9.88 -6.97 6.39
N PRO A 69 8.72 -6.39 6.77
CA PRO A 69 7.45 -7.12 6.88
C PRO A 69 7.00 -7.68 5.53
N ARG A 70 6.46 -8.90 5.49
CA ARG A 70 5.81 -9.48 4.31
C ARG A 70 4.56 -8.69 3.97
N CYS A 71 4.60 -7.98 2.84
CA CYS A 71 3.53 -7.07 2.47
C CYS A 71 2.80 -7.49 1.20
N HIS A 72 1.50 -7.22 1.17
CA HIS A 72 0.73 -7.12 -0.06
C HIS A 72 0.25 -5.68 -0.27
N PHE A 73 0.32 -5.19 -1.50
CA PHE A 73 -0.15 -3.85 -1.87
C PHE A 73 -1.31 -3.95 -2.85
N PHE A 74 -2.50 -3.53 -2.43
CA PHE A 74 -3.63 -3.39 -3.35
C PHE A 74 -3.52 -2.10 -4.16
N ASN A 75 -4.16 -2.09 -5.32
CA ASN A 75 -4.42 -0.86 -6.06
C ASN A 75 -5.56 -0.05 -5.40
N SER A 76 -5.71 1.20 -5.82
CA SER A 76 -6.68 2.17 -5.30
C SER A 76 -8.15 1.77 -5.50
N PHE A 77 -8.43 0.83 -6.39
CA PHE A 77 -9.80 0.42 -6.70
C PHE A 77 -10.33 -0.66 -5.75
N PHE A 78 -9.47 -1.31 -4.95
CA PHE A 78 -9.87 -2.39 -4.06
C PHE A 78 -11.01 -1.98 -3.13
N TYR A 79 -10.82 -0.89 -2.36
CA TYR A 79 -11.83 -0.45 -1.40
C TYR A 79 -13.12 0.00 -2.09
N ASN A 80 -13.02 0.71 -3.22
CA ASN A 80 -14.17 1.14 -4.03
C ASN A 80 -14.94 -0.03 -4.63
N LYS A 81 -14.34 -1.22 -4.76
CA LYS A 81 -15.04 -2.45 -5.17
C LYS A 81 -15.62 -3.20 -4.00
N LEU A 82 -14.94 -3.19 -2.85
CA LEU A 82 -15.43 -3.76 -1.60
C LEU A 82 -16.67 -3.02 -1.09
N PHE A 83 -16.72 -1.70 -1.29
CA PHE A 83 -17.81 -0.84 -0.85
C PHE A 83 -18.34 0.05 -1.98
N GLN A 84 -19.60 -0.17 -2.35
CA GLN A 84 -20.32 0.62 -3.38
C GLN A 84 -21.71 0.97 -2.84
N GLY A 85 -21.76 1.86 -1.85
CA GLY A 85 -22.97 2.16 -1.07
C GLY A 85 -23.31 1.11 -0.02
N ALA A 86 -22.93 -0.15 -0.26
CA ALA A 86 -22.98 -1.23 0.72
C ALA A 86 -21.70 -2.08 0.68
N TYR A 87 -21.36 -2.69 1.82
CA TYR A 87 -20.28 -3.68 1.92
C TYR A 87 -20.65 -4.93 1.12
N ASN A 88 -19.75 -5.39 0.24
CA ASN A 88 -19.95 -6.62 -0.53
C ASN A 88 -18.63 -7.35 -0.81
N TYR A 89 -18.33 -8.37 0.00
CA TYR A 89 -17.16 -9.22 -0.16
C TYR A 89 -17.09 -9.92 -1.55
N ALA A 90 -18.23 -10.30 -2.13
CA ALA A 90 -18.26 -11.04 -3.39
C ALA A 90 -17.57 -10.28 -4.55
N ASN A 91 -17.63 -8.95 -4.52
CA ASN A 91 -16.99 -8.07 -5.51
C ASN A 91 -15.46 -8.18 -5.51
N VAL A 92 -14.86 -8.47 -4.36
CA VAL A 92 -13.39 -8.53 -4.20
C VAL A 92 -12.87 -9.93 -3.89
N ARG A 93 -13.74 -10.93 -3.72
CA ARG A 93 -13.38 -12.33 -3.43
C ARG A 93 -12.30 -12.89 -4.37
N ARG A 94 -12.24 -12.43 -5.62
CA ARG A 94 -11.27 -12.89 -6.62
C ARG A 94 -10.02 -12.01 -6.73
N TRP A 95 -9.77 -11.09 -5.80
CA TRP A 95 -8.61 -10.19 -5.83
C TRP A 95 -7.36 -10.76 -5.17
N THR A 96 -7.53 -11.82 -4.40
CA THR A 96 -6.54 -12.51 -3.58
C THR A 96 -6.41 -13.98 -3.99
N THR A 97 -6.66 -14.29 -5.26
CA THR A 97 -6.48 -15.66 -5.77
C THR A 97 -5.03 -16.12 -5.58
N PRO A 98 -4.70 -17.43 -5.55
CA PRO A 98 -3.31 -17.87 -5.45
C PRO A 98 -2.37 -17.28 -6.51
N LYS A 99 -2.91 -16.85 -7.66
CA LYS A 99 -2.16 -16.13 -8.70
C LYS A 99 -1.81 -14.69 -8.30
N GLN A 100 -2.66 -14.03 -7.52
CA GLN A 100 -2.49 -12.64 -7.06
C GLN A 100 -1.87 -12.54 -5.67
N LEU A 101 -2.14 -13.54 -4.82
CA LEU A 101 -1.70 -13.64 -3.44
C LEU A 101 -1.33 -15.10 -3.14
N SER A 102 -0.13 -15.50 -3.54
CA SER A 102 0.34 -16.90 -3.50
C SER A 102 0.39 -17.51 -2.10
N ASN A 103 0.42 -16.68 -1.07
CA ASN A 103 0.64 -17.09 0.31
C ASN A 103 -0.62 -17.13 1.17
N LYS A 104 -1.84 -17.04 0.60
CA LYS A 104 -3.11 -17.23 1.33
C LYS A 104 -3.18 -16.48 2.68
N LEU A 105 -2.93 -15.17 2.70
CA LEU A 105 -2.86 -14.35 3.92
C LEU A 105 -1.69 -14.65 4.89
N GLN A 106 -0.68 -15.44 4.52
CA GLN A 106 0.58 -15.55 5.28
C GLN A 106 1.48 -14.32 5.04
N LEU A 107 0.94 -13.16 5.40
CA LEU A 107 1.52 -11.83 5.29
C LEU A 107 1.63 -11.23 6.68
N ASP A 108 2.56 -10.30 6.85
CA ASP A 108 2.57 -9.45 8.05
C ASP A 108 1.59 -8.29 7.86
N ARG A 109 1.55 -7.68 6.66
CA ARG A 109 0.77 -6.47 6.38
C ARG A 109 0.09 -6.51 5.01
N ILE A 110 -1.07 -5.88 4.92
CA ILE A 110 -1.77 -5.57 3.67
C ILE A 110 -2.01 -4.07 3.64
N ILE A 111 -1.53 -3.40 2.59
CA ILE A 111 -1.50 -1.95 2.50
C ILE A 111 -2.23 -1.52 1.23
N MET A 112 -3.01 -0.44 1.30
CA MET A 112 -3.78 0.03 0.16
C MET A 112 -4.00 1.55 0.18
N PRO A 113 -3.85 2.22 -0.97
CA PRO A 113 -4.28 3.60 -1.10
C PRO A 113 -5.81 3.65 -1.17
N ILE A 114 -6.38 4.71 -0.62
CA ILE A 114 -7.82 4.95 -0.54
C ILE A 114 -8.09 6.30 -1.20
N HIS A 115 -8.94 6.30 -2.23
CA HIS A 115 -9.36 7.50 -2.93
C HIS A 115 -10.78 7.91 -2.54
N LYS A 116 -10.94 9.12 -1.97
CA LYS A 116 -12.23 9.67 -1.55
C LYS A 116 -12.58 10.93 -2.33
N GLY A 117 -12.81 10.76 -3.63
CA GLY A 117 -13.16 11.86 -4.55
C GLY A 117 -11.97 12.77 -4.84
N VAL A 118 -11.58 13.61 -3.88
CA VAL A 118 -10.50 14.62 -4.02
C VAL A 118 -9.36 14.39 -3.04
N HIS A 119 -9.45 13.38 -2.19
CA HIS A 119 -8.48 13.13 -1.12
C HIS A 119 -7.92 11.72 -1.17
N TRP A 120 -6.60 11.61 -1.06
CA TRP A 120 -5.85 10.35 -1.02
C TRP A 120 -5.40 10.08 0.41
N THR A 121 -5.66 8.86 0.87
CA THR A 121 -5.25 8.37 2.19
C THR A 121 -4.73 6.93 2.08
N CYS A 122 -4.14 6.39 3.13
CA CYS A 122 -3.57 5.04 3.12
C CYS A 122 -4.14 4.21 4.27
N ALA A 123 -4.50 2.95 3.99
CA ALA A 123 -4.93 2.00 5.01
C ALA A 123 -3.95 0.83 5.11
N GLU A 124 -3.73 0.35 6.32
CA GLU A 124 -2.93 -0.83 6.65
C GLU A 124 -3.77 -1.81 7.46
N VAL A 125 -3.77 -3.07 7.04
CA VAL A 125 -4.19 -4.21 7.85
C VAL A 125 -2.92 -4.94 8.28
N ASP A 126 -2.53 -4.78 9.55
CA ASP A 126 -1.41 -5.51 10.15
C ASP A 126 -1.93 -6.82 10.74
N LEU A 127 -1.78 -7.91 9.97
CA LEU A 127 -2.28 -9.24 10.34
C LEU A 127 -1.50 -9.82 11.53
N ARG A 128 -0.22 -9.47 11.65
CA ARG A 128 0.64 -9.94 12.74
C ARG A 128 0.26 -9.27 14.06
N ALA A 129 0.06 -7.96 14.05
CA ALA A 129 -0.32 -7.19 15.23
C ALA A 129 -1.83 -7.20 15.51
N ARG A 130 -2.66 -7.68 14.56
CA ARG A 130 -4.12 -7.65 14.60
C ARG A 130 -4.66 -6.22 14.77
N VAL A 131 -4.18 -5.33 13.91
CA VAL A 131 -4.55 -3.90 13.92
C VAL A 131 -4.93 -3.44 12.51
N VAL A 132 -5.98 -2.63 12.42
CA VAL A 132 -6.28 -1.85 11.21
C VAL A 132 -5.94 -0.38 11.47
N ARG A 133 -5.09 0.20 10.62
CA ARG A 133 -4.65 1.60 10.72
C ARG A 133 -5.12 2.39 9.51
N TYR A 134 -5.54 3.62 9.77
CA TYR A 134 -5.88 4.59 8.73
C TYR A 134 -4.97 5.81 8.85
N TYR A 135 -4.20 6.07 7.80
CA TYR A 135 -3.26 7.18 7.70
C TYR A 135 -3.83 8.27 6.80
N ASP A 136 -4.04 9.42 7.40
CA ASP A 136 -4.50 10.63 6.71
C ASP A 136 -3.54 11.78 7.01
N SER A 137 -2.96 12.36 5.96
CA SER A 137 -2.04 13.51 6.07
C SER A 137 -2.72 14.75 6.64
N LEU A 138 -4.05 14.82 6.62
CA LEU A 138 -4.89 15.85 7.23
C LEU A 138 -5.50 15.41 8.58
N LYS A 139 -5.00 14.31 9.16
CA LYS A 139 -5.41 13.78 10.48
C LYS A 139 -6.87 13.35 10.61
N GLY A 140 -7.55 13.16 9.48
CA GLY A 140 -8.90 12.63 9.42
C GLY A 140 -9.00 11.18 9.92
N GLU A 141 -10.25 10.75 10.10
CA GLU A 141 -10.61 9.40 10.53
C GLU A 141 -11.67 8.82 9.61
N ASP A 142 -11.67 7.50 9.49
CA ASP A 142 -12.72 6.79 8.77
C ASP A 142 -13.10 5.49 9.47
N HIS A 143 -14.01 5.63 10.42
CA HIS A 143 -14.55 4.53 11.20
C HIS A 143 -15.33 3.51 10.35
N ALA A 144 -15.95 3.93 9.25
CA ALA A 144 -16.66 3.01 8.37
C ALA A 144 -15.69 2.14 7.58
N LEU A 145 -14.65 2.75 6.99
CA LEU A 145 -13.61 2.06 6.26
C LEU A 145 -12.90 1.01 7.10
N VAL A 146 -12.45 1.35 8.31
CA VAL A 146 -11.76 0.38 9.16
C VAL A 146 -12.67 -0.78 9.56
N ARG A 147 -13.97 -0.54 9.81
CA ARG A 147 -14.95 -1.61 10.05
C ARG A 147 -15.11 -2.50 8.81
N HIS A 148 -15.23 -1.92 7.62
CA HIS A 148 -15.32 -2.70 6.38
C HIS A 148 -14.07 -3.57 6.17
N LEU A 149 -12.88 -3.06 6.49
CA LEU A 149 -11.65 -3.85 6.40
C LEU A 149 -11.60 -4.99 7.43
N LEU A 150 -12.09 -4.77 8.65
CA LEU A 150 -12.23 -5.83 9.66
C LEU A 150 -13.22 -6.92 9.23
N SER A 151 -14.34 -6.54 8.63
CA SER A 151 -15.30 -7.48 8.02
C SER A 151 -14.66 -8.24 6.86
N TRP A 152 -13.93 -7.54 5.99
CA TRP A 152 -13.22 -8.15 4.87
C TRP A 152 -12.21 -9.19 5.35
N VAL A 153 -11.39 -8.90 6.37
CA VAL A 153 -10.44 -9.88 6.93
C VAL A 153 -11.15 -11.14 7.43
N SER A 154 -12.31 -10.99 8.09
CA SER A 154 -13.09 -12.15 8.57
C SER A 154 -13.63 -13.00 7.41
N ASP A 155 -14.16 -12.38 6.37
CA ASP A 155 -14.68 -13.09 5.19
C ASP A 155 -13.57 -13.71 4.32
N GLU A 156 -12.46 -12.99 4.17
CA GLU A 156 -11.29 -13.41 3.42
C GLU A 156 -10.63 -14.64 4.08
N SER A 157 -10.44 -14.61 5.40
CA SER A 157 -9.93 -15.78 6.15
C SER A 157 -10.89 -16.97 6.07
N ALA A 158 -12.19 -16.75 6.19
CA ALA A 158 -13.19 -17.80 6.01
C ALA A 158 -13.13 -18.45 4.60
N ASP A 159 -12.99 -17.64 3.54
CA ASP A 159 -12.95 -18.15 2.17
C ASP A 159 -11.62 -18.82 1.80
N LYS A 160 -10.48 -18.19 2.15
CA LYS A 160 -9.14 -18.62 1.70
C LYS A 160 -8.47 -19.62 2.62
N LEU A 161 -8.69 -19.49 3.92
CA LEU A 161 -8.10 -20.36 4.94
C LEU A 161 -9.08 -21.43 5.44
N LYS A 162 -10.36 -21.34 5.08
CA LYS A 162 -11.43 -22.18 5.64
C LYS A 162 -11.51 -22.06 7.17
N GLN A 163 -11.06 -20.92 7.69
CA GLN A 163 -11.09 -20.57 9.10
C GLN A 163 -11.47 -19.10 9.21
N ARG A 164 -12.66 -18.84 9.74
CA ARG A 164 -13.11 -17.47 9.98
C ARG A 164 -12.36 -16.90 11.18
N TRP A 165 -11.61 -15.84 10.98
CA TRP A 165 -10.99 -15.09 12.07
C TRP A 165 -12.02 -14.17 12.73
N ASP A 166 -12.01 -14.15 14.06
CA ASP A 166 -12.73 -13.16 14.85
C ASP A 166 -11.91 -11.85 14.88
N THR A 167 -12.47 -10.81 14.26
CA THR A 167 -11.87 -9.49 14.16
C THR A 167 -12.43 -8.49 15.16
N SER A 168 -13.38 -8.90 16.03
CA SER A 168 -14.05 -8.01 17.00
C SER A 168 -13.11 -7.38 18.02
N LYS A 169 -12.01 -8.07 18.36
CA LYS A 169 -10.99 -7.63 19.33
C LYS A 169 -9.75 -7.01 18.68
N TRP A 170 -9.74 -6.86 17.36
CA TRP A 170 -8.61 -6.22 16.67
C TRP A 170 -8.60 -4.74 16.99
N GLN A 171 -7.41 -4.16 17.13
CA GLN A 171 -7.29 -2.73 17.40
C GLN A 171 -7.56 -1.93 16.13
N VAL A 172 -8.10 -0.74 16.32
CA VAL A 172 -8.28 0.26 15.27
C VAL A 172 -7.49 1.49 15.69
N GLU A 173 -6.62 1.97 14.81
CA GLU A 173 -5.81 3.16 15.08
C GLU A 173 -5.98 4.21 13.98
N PHE A 174 -6.02 5.47 14.42
CA PHE A 174 -5.95 6.66 13.56
C PHE A 174 -4.72 7.48 13.98
N PRO A 175 -3.49 7.07 13.58
CA PRO A 175 -2.27 7.66 14.11
C PRO A 175 -2.20 9.17 13.84
N LYS A 176 -2.02 9.95 14.91
CA LYS A 176 -1.90 11.42 14.82
C LYS A 176 -0.44 11.89 14.76
N ASN A 177 0.48 11.15 15.38
CA ASN A 177 1.92 11.40 15.30
C ASN A 177 2.51 10.84 13.99
N ILE A 178 2.13 11.46 12.87
CA ILE A 178 2.57 11.14 11.51
C ILE A 178 2.87 12.45 10.76
N PRO A 179 3.60 12.42 9.63
CA PRO A 179 3.79 13.60 8.79
C PRO A 179 2.45 14.23 8.38
N GLU A 180 2.35 15.55 8.51
CA GLU A 180 1.15 16.34 8.24
C GLU A 180 1.30 17.16 6.96
N GLN A 181 0.21 17.26 6.20
CA GLN A 181 0.12 18.07 5.00
C GLN A 181 -0.43 19.45 5.34
N HIS A 182 0.16 20.50 4.76
CA HIS A 182 -0.23 21.90 4.97
C HIS A 182 -0.69 22.60 3.68
N ASN A 183 -1.06 21.83 2.65
CA ASN A 183 -1.60 22.35 1.39
C ASN A 183 -2.74 21.47 0.88
N GLY A 184 -3.35 21.84 -0.25
CA GLY A 184 -4.48 21.11 -0.83
C GLY A 184 -4.12 20.05 -1.89
N CYS A 185 -2.85 19.68 -2.10
CA CYS A 185 -2.46 18.92 -3.30
C CYS A 185 -1.51 17.73 -3.10
N ASP A 186 -0.85 17.62 -1.95
CA ASP A 186 0.18 16.59 -1.72
C ASP A 186 -0.34 15.28 -1.12
N CYS A 187 -1.64 15.14 -0.84
CA CYS A 187 -2.22 13.96 -0.18
C CYS A 187 -1.86 12.64 -0.89
N GLY A 188 -1.78 12.64 -2.22
CA GLY A 188 -1.33 11.48 -3.00
C GLY A 188 0.12 11.09 -2.72
N VAL A 189 1.01 12.07 -2.59
CA VAL A 189 2.44 11.84 -2.28
C VAL A 189 2.58 11.33 -0.85
N PHE A 190 1.88 11.93 0.12
CA PHE A 190 1.84 11.41 1.49
C PHE A 190 1.33 9.97 1.55
N SER A 191 0.23 9.65 0.85
CA SER A 191 -0.32 8.29 0.78
C SER A 191 0.70 7.28 0.23
N ILE A 192 1.42 7.63 -0.84
CA ILE A 192 2.51 6.81 -1.38
C ILE A 192 3.60 6.58 -0.33
N MET A 193 4.03 7.64 0.34
CA MET A 193 5.14 7.55 1.31
C MET A 193 4.74 6.80 2.58
N PHE A 194 3.48 6.90 3.04
CA PHE A 194 2.97 6.05 4.11
C PHE A 194 3.06 4.57 3.70
N ALA A 195 2.56 4.20 2.52
CA ALA A 195 2.63 2.82 2.05
C ALA A 195 4.08 2.32 1.90
N ASP A 196 4.98 3.16 1.38
CA ASP A 196 6.40 2.83 1.20
C ASP A 196 7.07 2.49 2.54
N ARG A 197 6.96 3.39 3.52
CA ARG A 197 7.59 3.23 4.85
C ARG A 197 6.98 2.08 5.64
N ARG A 198 5.65 1.95 5.64
CA ARG A 198 4.97 0.80 6.26
C ARG A 198 5.36 -0.53 5.63
N GLY A 199 5.47 -0.55 4.30
CA GLY A 199 5.94 -1.69 3.54
C GLY A 199 7.39 -2.05 3.80
N ALA A 200 8.23 -1.05 4.04
CA ALA A 200 9.64 -1.24 4.34
C ALA A 200 9.84 -1.71 5.77
N GLY A 201 8.95 -1.36 6.71
CA GLY A 201 9.15 -1.56 8.15
C GLY A 201 9.86 -0.37 8.82
N LEU A 202 9.85 0.80 8.18
CA LEU A 202 10.59 1.99 8.59
C LEU A 202 9.68 3.05 9.23
N PRO A 203 10.23 3.95 10.06
CA PRO A 203 9.50 5.09 10.57
C PRO A 203 9.13 6.08 9.45
N PHE A 204 8.16 6.95 9.74
CA PHE A 204 7.86 8.09 8.88
C PHE A 204 8.85 9.23 9.15
N ASP A 205 9.90 9.28 8.33
CA ASP A 205 11.06 10.16 8.41
C ASP A 205 11.02 11.26 7.33
N PHE A 206 9.84 11.82 7.09
CA PHE A 206 9.61 12.87 6.09
C PHE A 206 8.59 13.89 6.57
N SER A 207 8.49 15.02 5.88
CA SER A 207 7.61 16.14 6.24
C SER A 207 7.05 16.85 5.00
N GLN A 208 6.16 17.82 5.21
CA GLN A 208 5.68 18.70 4.14
C GLN A 208 6.81 19.39 3.35
N ARG A 209 7.95 19.68 3.99
CA ARG A 209 9.11 20.33 3.34
C ARG A 209 9.75 19.45 2.27
N ASP A 210 9.58 18.14 2.38
CA ASP A 210 10.18 17.16 1.48
C ASP A 210 9.34 16.91 0.22
N MET A 211 8.09 17.38 0.17
CA MET A 211 7.16 17.06 -0.92
C MET A 211 7.69 17.38 -2.33
N PRO A 212 8.37 18.53 -2.58
CA PRO A 212 8.98 18.79 -3.87
C PRO A 212 10.01 17.73 -4.28
N LEU A 213 10.89 17.36 -3.35
CA LEU A 213 11.92 16.34 -3.58
C LEU A 213 11.30 14.94 -3.71
N LEU A 214 10.29 14.62 -2.90
CA LEU A 214 9.61 13.34 -2.92
C LEU A 214 8.85 13.12 -4.23
N ARG A 215 8.25 14.17 -4.82
CA ARG A 215 7.67 14.10 -6.17
C ARG A 215 8.72 13.70 -7.20
N ILE A 216 9.89 14.34 -7.18
CA ILE A 216 11.00 14.00 -8.09
C ILE A 216 11.47 12.55 -7.85
N LYS A 217 11.64 12.13 -6.59
CA LYS A 217 12.07 10.77 -6.25
C LYS A 217 11.05 9.71 -6.66
N VAL A 218 9.75 9.96 -6.45
CA VAL A 218 8.68 9.05 -6.88
C VAL A 218 8.68 8.94 -8.41
N LEU A 219 8.79 10.05 -9.12
CA LEU A 219 8.88 10.05 -10.58
C LEU A 219 10.12 9.28 -11.06
N GLN A 220 11.28 9.52 -10.45
CA GLN A 220 12.52 8.82 -10.77
C GLN A 220 12.37 7.31 -10.57
N ARG A 221 11.80 6.86 -9.44
CA ARG A 221 11.54 5.45 -9.12
C ARG A 221 10.57 4.82 -10.11
N ILE A 222 9.55 5.57 -10.53
CA ILE A 222 8.63 5.14 -11.59
C ILE A 222 9.37 4.99 -12.90
N VAL A 223 10.16 5.96 -13.34
CA VAL A 223 10.91 5.87 -14.61
C VAL A 223 11.95 4.74 -14.59
N GLN A 224 12.56 4.48 -13.43
CA GLN A 224 13.54 3.40 -13.24
C GLN A 224 12.91 2.03 -13.01
N MET A 225 11.57 1.94 -12.90
CA MET A 225 10.83 0.73 -12.55
C MET A 225 11.30 0.06 -11.26
N ARG A 226 11.74 0.85 -10.28
CA ARG A 226 12.42 0.33 -9.10
C ARG A 226 12.25 1.20 -7.87
N VAL A 227 11.95 0.53 -6.75
CA VAL A 227 12.01 1.06 -5.40
C VAL A 227 12.97 0.17 -4.62
N ASP A 228 13.95 0.78 -3.96
CA ASP A 228 14.91 0.13 -3.06
C ASP A 228 14.57 0.46 -1.61
#